data_AF-A0A2M7WRY3-F1
#
_entry.id   AF-A0A2M7WRY3-F1
#
_cell.length_a   1.000
_cell.length_b   1.000
_cell.length_c   1.000
_cell.angle_alpha   90.00
_cell.angle_beta   90.00
_cell.angle_gamma   90.00
#
_symmetry.space_group_name_H-M   'P 1'
#
loop_
_entity.id
_entity.type
_entity.pdbx_description
1 polymer ?
#
loop_
_entity_poly.entity_id
_entity_poly.type
_entity_poly.pdbx_seq_one_letter_code
_entity_poly.pdbx_strand_id
1 'polypeptide(L)'
;MQGVITTKSILQNPLVIIEGFGLRVFINALFADKDATFLDIISQCHELDAHKDMARMNLSEIVNQFIGYELKAQELYTILSKNFSDLSDVSAFFKHIASHEEGHAIVLARVRREIERGHYWKESKQIHISEIERFDRFMKEAEAAVLSGVSLAEALALVDQLEGSEINIVFENLNKSVDMKSRKRFEKFFVMTTEHVGYCEKQTTAFRKKYAALVNP
;
A
#
# COMPACT_ATOMS: atom_id res chain seq x y z
N MET A 1 -31.21 -5.60 -23.85
CA MET A 1 -32.39 -5.88 -23.00
C MET A 1 -31.94 -6.86 -21.92
N GLN A 2 -31.68 -6.39 -20.70
CA GLN A 2 -31.36 -7.28 -19.58
C GLN A 2 -32.63 -8.04 -19.17
N GLY A 3 -32.49 -9.32 -18.80
CA GLY A 3 -33.61 -10.13 -18.36
C GLY A 3 -33.99 -9.79 -16.93
N VAL A 4 -35.18 -9.22 -16.74
CA VAL A 4 -35.82 -9.16 -15.41
C VAL A 4 -36.10 -10.59 -14.97
N ILE A 5 -35.43 -11.05 -13.92
CA ILE A 5 -35.58 -12.42 -13.44
C ILE A 5 -36.73 -12.49 -12.45
N THR A 6 -37.73 -13.31 -12.74
CA THR A 6 -38.91 -13.46 -11.88
C THR A 6 -38.64 -14.40 -10.70
N THR A 7 -39.37 -14.25 -9.60
CA THR A 7 -39.32 -15.18 -8.45
C THR A 7 -39.51 -16.64 -8.87
N LYS A 8 -40.34 -16.89 -9.90
CA LYS A 8 -40.52 -18.23 -10.51
C LYS A 8 -39.21 -18.77 -11.10
N SER A 9 -38.46 -17.94 -11.81
CA SER A 9 -37.17 -18.29 -12.41
C SER A 9 -36.09 -18.57 -11.35
N ILE A 10 -36.11 -17.83 -10.23
CA ILE A 10 -35.24 -18.07 -9.07
C ILE A 10 -35.57 -19.42 -8.42
N LEU A 11 -36.85 -19.68 -8.13
CA LEU A 11 -37.32 -20.93 -7.53
C LEU A 11 -37.14 -22.16 -8.44
N GLN A 12 -36.95 -21.97 -9.74
CA GLN A 12 -36.61 -23.06 -10.67
C GLN A 12 -35.11 -23.42 -10.68
N ASN A 13 -34.22 -22.58 -10.14
CA ASN A 13 -32.76 -22.77 -10.20
C ASN A 13 -32.05 -22.55 -8.84
N PRO A 14 -32.61 -22.97 -7.68
CA PRO A 14 -32.11 -22.57 -6.37
C PRO A 14 -30.67 -23.01 -6.10
N LEU A 15 -30.32 -24.25 -6.42
CA LEU A 15 -28.96 -24.78 -6.21
C LEU A 15 -27.92 -24.00 -7.03
N VAL A 16 -28.18 -23.79 -8.33
CA VAL A 16 -27.28 -23.03 -9.22
C VAL A 16 -27.05 -21.60 -8.73
N ILE A 17 -28.08 -20.97 -8.14
CA ILE A 17 -27.95 -19.61 -7.59
C ILE A 17 -27.18 -19.61 -6.26
N ILE A 18 -27.45 -20.56 -5.36
CA ILE A 18 -26.78 -20.66 -4.07
C ILE A 18 -25.30 -21.06 -4.23
N GLU A 19 -24.99 -21.99 -5.14
CA GLU A 19 -23.62 -22.46 -5.41
C GLU A 19 -22.82 -21.45 -6.25
N GLY A 20 -23.45 -20.78 -7.23
CA GLY A 20 -22.79 -19.81 -8.11
C GLY A 20 -22.66 -18.39 -7.54
N PHE A 21 -23.60 -17.95 -6.68
CA PHE A 21 -23.69 -16.56 -6.20
C PHE A 21 -24.01 -16.44 -4.70
N GLY A 22 -24.12 -17.56 -3.97
CA GLY A 22 -24.32 -17.58 -2.52
C GLY A 22 -25.77 -17.44 -2.07
N LEU A 23 -26.05 -17.95 -0.86
CA LEU A 23 -27.36 -17.93 -0.22
C LEU A 23 -27.95 -16.51 -0.07
N ARG A 24 -27.10 -15.48 0.06
CA ARG A 24 -27.54 -14.08 0.20
C ARG A 24 -28.15 -13.53 -1.10
N VAL A 25 -27.54 -13.81 -2.25
CA VAL A 25 -28.09 -13.45 -3.56
C VAL A 25 -29.40 -14.21 -3.81
N PHE A 26 -29.46 -15.50 -3.46
CA PHE A 26 -30.69 -16.28 -3.54
C PHE A 26 -31.85 -15.67 -2.74
N ILE A 27 -31.63 -15.34 -1.46
CA ILE A 27 -32.65 -14.73 -0.59
C ILE A 27 -33.10 -13.38 -1.15
N ASN A 28 -32.16 -12.48 -1.48
CA ASN A 28 -32.52 -11.16 -2.00
C ASN A 28 -33.26 -11.24 -3.35
N ALA A 29 -32.92 -12.21 -4.22
CA ALA A 29 -33.63 -12.43 -5.47
C ALA A 29 -35.04 -13.04 -5.32
N LEU A 30 -35.38 -13.62 -4.17
CA LEU A 30 -36.77 -14.01 -3.86
C LEU A 30 -37.66 -12.83 -3.48
N PHE A 31 -37.08 -11.78 -2.88
CA PHE A 31 -37.79 -10.62 -2.32
C PHE A 31 -37.61 -9.32 -3.13
N ALA A 32 -36.94 -9.37 -4.29
CA ALA A 32 -36.67 -8.19 -5.11
C ALA A 32 -37.93 -7.61 -5.77
N ASP A 33 -37.99 -6.28 -5.86
CA ASP A 33 -39.01 -5.56 -6.61
C ASP A 33 -38.91 -5.81 -8.11
N LYS A 34 -40.03 -5.63 -8.82
CA LYS A 34 -40.20 -5.97 -10.25
C LYS A 34 -39.25 -5.23 -11.20
N ASP A 35 -38.68 -4.11 -10.76
CA ASP A 35 -37.81 -3.25 -11.55
C ASP A 35 -36.32 -3.54 -11.34
N ALA A 36 -35.95 -4.41 -10.39
CA ALA A 36 -34.58 -4.83 -10.15
C ALA A 36 -34.19 -6.03 -11.04
N THR A 37 -33.04 -5.97 -11.72
CA THR A 37 -32.49 -7.13 -12.43
C THR A 37 -31.65 -8.00 -11.50
N PHE A 38 -31.47 -9.26 -11.87
CA PHE A 38 -30.58 -10.17 -11.13
C PHE A 38 -29.12 -9.71 -11.10
N LEU A 39 -28.69 -8.93 -12.10
CA LEU A 39 -27.35 -8.32 -12.08
C LEU A 39 -27.26 -7.17 -11.06
N ASP A 40 -28.32 -6.39 -10.87
CA ASP A 40 -28.36 -5.36 -9.83
C ASP A 40 -28.35 -6.00 -8.44
N ILE A 41 -29.08 -7.12 -8.26
CA ILE A 41 -29.13 -7.87 -7.01
C ILE A 41 -27.78 -8.52 -6.69
N ILE A 42 -27.13 -9.14 -7.69
CA ILE A 42 -25.74 -9.61 -7.56
C ILE A 42 -24.81 -8.46 -7.22
N SER A 43 -24.89 -7.33 -7.92
CA SER A 43 -24.01 -6.17 -7.70
C SER A 43 -24.19 -5.60 -6.31
N GLN A 44 -25.43 -5.38 -5.84
CA GLN A 44 -25.70 -4.89 -4.48
C GLN A 44 -25.27 -5.89 -3.40
N CYS A 45 -25.42 -7.21 -3.63
CA CYS A 45 -24.92 -8.21 -2.69
C CYS A 45 -23.38 -8.19 -2.63
N HIS A 46 -22.72 -8.21 -3.79
CA HIS A 46 -21.26 -8.20 -3.89
C HIS A 46 -20.65 -6.85 -3.47
N GLU A 47 -21.33 -5.71 -3.63
CA GLU A 47 -20.93 -4.43 -3.01
C GLU A 47 -21.05 -4.52 -1.49
N LEU A 48 -22.17 -5.03 -0.96
CA LEU A 48 -22.39 -5.18 0.47
C LEU A 48 -21.59 -6.31 1.14
N ASP A 49 -20.95 -7.19 0.37
CA ASP A 49 -20.01 -8.19 0.88
C ASP A 49 -18.55 -7.78 0.61
N ALA A 50 -18.23 -7.10 -0.51
CA ALA A 50 -16.95 -6.41 -0.68
C ALA A 50 -16.73 -5.33 0.38
N HIS A 51 -17.77 -4.58 0.77
CA HIS A 51 -17.71 -3.67 1.91
C HIS A 51 -17.51 -4.38 3.26
N LYS A 52 -17.84 -5.67 3.39
CA LYS A 52 -17.52 -6.47 4.59
C LYS A 52 -16.12 -7.07 4.54
N ASP A 53 -15.64 -7.44 3.36
CA ASP A 53 -14.28 -7.95 3.18
C ASP A 53 -13.24 -6.82 3.28
N MET A 54 -13.56 -5.63 2.76
CA MET A 54 -12.88 -4.36 3.09
C MET A 54 -12.97 -4.00 4.57
N ALA A 55 -13.98 -4.47 5.30
CA ALA A 55 -14.08 -4.33 6.76
C ALA A 55 -13.46 -5.51 7.54
N ARG A 56 -12.91 -6.52 6.83
CA ARG A 56 -12.13 -7.63 7.41
C ARG A 56 -10.63 -7.49 7.16
N MET A 57 -10.23 -6.78 6.11
CA MET A 57 -8.98 -6.03 6.13
C MET A 57 -9.12 -4.87 7.11
N ASN A 58 -8.54 -4.97 8.30
CA ASN A 58 -8.46 -3.80 9.17
C ASN A 58 -7.48 -2.79 8.56
N LEU A 59 -8.01 -1.83 7.79
CA LEU A 59 -7.21 -0.81 7.11
C LEU A 59 -6.37 0.03 8.08
N SER A 60 -6.76 0.10 9.37
CA SER A 60 -5.96 0.73 10.42
C SER A 60 -4.75 -0.12 10.82
N GLU A 61 -4.86 -1.46 10.84
CA GLU A 61 -3.72 -2.37 11.01
C GLU A 61 -2.77 -2.31 9.80
N ILE A 62 -3.30 -2.30 8.58
CA ILE A 62 -2.49 -2.15 7.35
C ILE A 62 -1.71 -0.82 7.36
N VAL A 63 -2.36 0.30 7.72
CA VAL A 63 -1.66 1.59 7.84
C VAL A 63 -0.69 1.62 9.03
N ASN A 64 -0.98 0.93 10.14
CA ASN A 64 0.01 0.73 11.22
C ASN A 64 1.23 -0.07 10.76
N GLN A 65 1.04 -1.07 9.90
CA GLN A 65 2.13 -1.88 9.35
C GLN A 65 3.02 -1.03 8.43
N PHE A 66 2.43 -0.19 7.56
CA PHE A 66 3.19 0.79 6.77
C PHE A 66 3.93 1.82 7.64
N ILE A 67 3.30 2.38 8.68
CA ILE A 67 4.00 3.24 9.67
C ILE A 67 5.22 2.51 10.28
N GLY A 68 5.08 1.20 10.56
CA GLY A 68 6.17 0.38 11.06
C GLY A 68 7.31 0.19 10.06
N TYR A 69 7.03 0.16 8.75
CA TYR A 69 8.05 0.08 7.71
C TYR A 69 8.81 1.40 7.55
N GLU A 70 8.14 2.57 7.56
CA GLU A 70 8.87 3.83 7.36
C GLU A 70 9.76 4.12 8.58
N LEU A 71 9.28 3.80 9.80
CA LEU A 71 10.11 3.87 11.01
C LEU A 71 11.28 2.86 10.98
N LYS A 72 11.11 1.69 10.36
CA LYS A 72 12.23 0.76 10.14
C LYS A 72 13.20 1.30 9.08
N ALA A 73 12.73 1.89 7.98
CA ALA A 73 13.57 2.54 6.98
C ALA A 73 14.39 3.69 7.60
N GLN A 74 13.77 4.52 8.46
CA GLN A 74 14.47 5.52 9.27
C GLN A 74 15.62 4.91 10.09
N GLU A 75 15.39 3.79 10.78
CA GLU A 75 16.42 3.09 11.55
C GLU A 75 17.56 2.56 10.64
N LEU A 76 17.23 1.89 9.54
CA LEU A 76 18.22 1.34 8.60
C LEU A 76 19.09 2.44 7.98
N TYR A 77 18.47 3.52 7.48
CA TYR A 77 19.18 4.68 6.94
C TYR A 77 20.01 5.40 8.03
N THR A 78 19.54 5.44 9.28
CA THR A 78 20.31 5.95 10.43
C THR A 78 21.51 5.07 10.79
N ILE A 79 21.45 3.76 10.56
CA ILE A 79 22.59 2.85 10.70
C ILE A 79 23.58 3.04 9.54
N LEU A 80 23.10 3.06 8.30
CA LEU A 80 23.92 3.23 7.10
C LEU A 80 24.68 4.58 7.10
N SER A 81 24.05 5.65 7.60
CA SER A 81 24.70 6.95 7.80
C SER A 81 25.93 6.87 8.73
N LYS A 82 25.92 5.99 9.74
CA LYS A 82 27.06 5.75 10.65
C LYS A 82 28.10 4.84 9.99
N ASN A 83 27.65 3.76 9.33
CA ASN A 83 28.52 2.78 8.68
C ASN A 83 29.37 3.42 7.57
N PHE A 84 28.82 4.40 6.84
CA PHE A 84 29.53 5.16 5.80
C PHE A 84 30.04 6.53 6.27
N SER A 85 30.30 6.71 7.57
CA SER A 85 30.73 8.02 8.13
C SER A 85 32.03 8.57 7.55
N ASP A 86 32.96 7.72 7.08
CA ASP A 86 34.16 8.13 6.35
C ASP A 86 33.86 8.71 4.95
N LEU A 87 32.69 8.37 4.36
CA LEU A 87 32.20 8.90 3.09
C LEU A 87 31.18 10.00 3.38
N SER A 88 31.67 11.20 3.74
CA SER A 88 30.86 12.25 4.35
C SER A 88 29.61 12.69 3.58
N ASP A 89 29.59 12.65 2.24
CA ASP A 89 28.40 12.95 1.45
C ASP A 89 27.41 11.77 1.34
N VAL A 90 27.90 10.53 1.36
CA VAL A 90 27.08 9.31 1.48
C VAL A 90 26.44 9.24 2.88
N SER A 91 27.21 9.52 3.93
CA SER A 91 26.72 9.61 5.31
C SER A 91 25.64 10.70 5.46
N ALA A 92 25.84 11.86 4.84
CA ALA A 92 24.87 12.95 4.81
C ALA A 92 23.61 12.60 4.01
N PHE A 93 23.73 11.89 2.88
CA PHE A 93 22.59 11.38 2.11
C PHE A 93 21.73 10.43 2.94
N PHE A 94 22.32 9.39 3.54
CA PHE A 94 21.58 8.45 4.40
C PHE A 94 20.91 9.15 5.59
N LYS A 95 21.57 10.15 6.18
CA LYS A 95 20.97 10.98 7.25
C LYS A 95 19.79 11.83 6.76
N HIS A 96 19.82 12.28 5.50
CA HIS A 96 18.76 13.11 4.94
C HIS A 96 17.51 12.28 4.63
N ILE A 97 17.64 11.14 3.96
CA ILE A 97 16.50 10.26 3.66
C ILE A 97 15.89 9.71 4.97
N ALA A 98 16.71 9.34 5.97
CA ALA A 98 16.23 9.00 7.32
C ALA A 98 15.35 10.08 7.99
N SER A 99 15.44 11.35 7.58
CA SER A 99 14.59 12.44 8.09
C SER A 99 13.29 12.64 7.28
N HIS A 100 13.19 12.05 6.09
CA HIS A 100 11.97 12.03 5.29
C HIS A 100 11.05 10.89 5.70
N GLU A 101 11.59 9.72 6.03
CA GLU A 101 10.81 8.56 6.50
C GLU A 101 9.98 8.88 7.78
N GLU A 102 10.53 9.69 8.68
CA GLU A 102 9.78 10.21 9.83
C GLU A 102 8.57 11.06 9.39
N GLY A 103 8.75 11.86 8.34
CA GLY A 103 7.68 12.61 7.68
C GLY A 103 6.63 11.70 7.04
N HIS A 104 7.05 10.60 6.42
CA HIS A 104 6.16 9.59 5.84
C HIS A 104 5.32 8.91 6.93
N ALA A 105 5.96 8.43 8.01
CA ALA A 105 5.30 7.88 9.20
C ALA A 105 4.31 8.88 9.83
N ILE A 106 4.68 10.16 9.96
CA ILE A 106 3.81 11.22 10.49
C ILE A 106 2.57 11.45 9.62
N VAL A 107 2.66 11.27 8.31
CA VAL A 107 1.53 11.44 7.38
C VAL A 107 0.66 10.19 7.31
N LEU A 108 1.22 8.98 7.33
CA LEU A 108 0.45 7.75 7.51
C LEU A 108 -0.30 7.74 8.86
N ALA A 109 0.33 8.25 9.93
CA ALA A 109 -0.34 8.48 11.21
C ALA A 109 -1.42 9.59 11.16
N ARG A 110 -1.54 10.36 10.08
CA ARG A 110 -2.72 11.22 9.80
C ARG A 110 -3.77 10.43 9.02
N VAL A 111 -3.39 9.67 7.99
CA VAL A 111 -4.29 8.77 7.25
C VAL A 111 -5.03 7.83 8.20
N ARG A 112 -4.31 7.18 9.12
CA ARG A 112 -4.89 6.28 10.13
C ARG A 112 -5.96 6.95 10.98
N ARG A 113 -5.76 8.20 11.40
CA ARG A 113 -6.74 8.96 12.20
C ARG A 113 -8.00 9.33 11.44
N GLU A 114 -7.94 9.46 10.12
CA GLU A 114 -9.15 9.67 9.30
C GLU A 114 -9.91 8.34 9.10
N ILE A 115 -9.20 7.21 8.97
CA ILE A 115 -9.79 5.85 8.97
C ILE A 115 -10.46 5.55 10.31
N GLU A 116 -9.79 5.84 11.44
CA GLU A 116 -10.34 5.73 12.82
C GLU A 116 -11.62 6.59 13.02
N ARG A 117 -11.78 7.67 12.25
CA ARG A 117 -12.97 8.55 12.24
C ARG A 117 -14.09 8.07 11.31
N GLY A 118 -13.91 6.94 10.63
CA GLY A 118 -14.85 6.39 9.67
C GLY A 118 -14.85 7.10 8.31
N HIS A 119 -13.80 7.85 7.96
CA HIS A 119 -13.67 8.53 6.66
C HIS A 119 -13.04 7.61 5.60
N TYR A 120 -13.67 6.45 5.38
CA TYR A 120 -13.32 5.48 4.35
C TYR A 120 -13.61 6.02 2.93
N TRP A 121 -12.83 5.60 1.92
CA TRP A 121 -13.10 5.95 0.51
C TRP A 121 -13.85 4.81 -0.18
N LYS A 122 -14.61 5.12 -1.24
CA LYS A 122 -15.40 4.12 -1.98
C LYS A 122 -14.61 3.25 -2.97
N GLU A 123 -13.39 3.66 -3.34
CA GLU A 123 -12.67 3.12 -4.50
C GLU A 123 -11.31 2.50 -4.13
N SER A 124 -11.18 1.92 -2.92
CA SER A 124 -9.96 1.21 -2.55
C SER A 124 -9.72 0.04 -3.50
N LYS A 125 -8.67 0.12 -4.31
CA LYS A 125 -8.13 -1.06 -4.97
C LYS A 125 -7.65 -2.05 -3.91
N GLN A 126 -7.73 -3.33 -4.22
CA GLN A 126 -7.26 -4.39 -3.33
C GLN A 126 -5.76 -4.21 -3.09
N ILE A 127 -5.37 -3.83 -1.88
CA ILE A 127 -3.98 -3.99 -1.42
C ILE A 127 -3.77 -5.50 -1.32
N HIS A 128 -2.92 -6.10 -2.16
CA HIS A 128 -2.78 -7.54 -2.15
C HIS A 128 -1.95 -7.98 -0.94
N ILE A 129 -2.48 -8.88 -0.10
CA ILE A 129 -1.80 -9.37 1.11
C ILE A 129 -0.41 -9.93 0.76
N SER A 130 -0.28 -10.61 -0.37
CA SER A 130 0.97 -11.13 -0.91
C SER A 130 2.03 -10.06 -1.21
N GLU A 131 1.64 -8.81 -1.48
CA GLU A 131 2.57 -7.68 -1.66
C GLU A 131 3.05 -7.17 -0.29
N ILE A 132 2.14 -7.02 0.68
CA ILE A 132 2.49 -6.67 2.07
C ILE A 132 3.44 -7.73 2.65
N GLU A 133 3.14 -9.02 2.48
CA GLU A 133 3.98 -10.14 2.94
C GLU A 133 5.33 -10.21 2.22
N ARG A 134 5.38 -9.86 0.93
CA ARG A 134 6.64 -9.77 0.18
C ARG A 134 7.50 -8.64 0.72
N PHE A 135 6.90 -7.50 1.04
CA PHE A 135 7.61 -6.36 1.61
C PHE A 135 8.04 -6.63 3.07
N ASP A 136 7.22 -7.29 3.88
CA ASP A 136 7.58 -7.76 5.23
C ASP A 136 8.86 -8.62 5.24
N ARG A 137 8.96 -9.57 4.30
CA ARG A 137 10.17 -10.39 4.13
C ARG A 137 11.38 -9.56 3.69
N PHE A 138 11.19 -8.70 2.67
CA PHE A 138 12.24 -7.80 2.20
C PHE A 138 12.77 -6.86 3.30
N MET A 139 11.89 -6.29 4.14
CA MET A 139 12.29 -5.44 5.27
C MET A 139 13.14 -6.19 6.30
N LYS A 140 12.83 -7.48 6.55
CA LYS A 140 13.61 -8.34 7.46
C LYS A 140 14.95 -8.76 6.87
N GLU A 141 14.98 -9.05 5.57
CA GLU A 141 16.21 -9.35 4.82
C GLU A 141 17.13 -8.11 4.77
N ALA A 142 16.56 -6.93 4.52
CA ALA A 142 17.25 -5.64 4.55
C ALA A 142 17.81 -5.33 5.94
N GLU A 143 17.02 -5.51 7.02
CA GLU A 143 17.48 -5.33 8.39
C GLU A 143 18.63 -6.28 8.75
N ALA A 144 18.50 -7.57 8.43
CA ALA A 144 19.54 -8.56 8.68
C ALA A 144 20.85 -8.24 7.92
N ALA A 145 20.76 -7.77 6.67
CA ALA A 145 21.91 -7.34 5.88
C ALA A 145 22.59 -6.10 6.50
N VAL A 146 21.83 -5.02 6.75
CA VAL A 146 22.36 -3.75 7.30
C VAL A 146 23.03 -3.95 8.66
N LEU A 147 22.47 -4.82 9.53
CA LEU A 147 23.05 -5.16 10.82
C LEU A 147 24.29 -6.08 10.73
N SER A 148 24.39 -6.89 9.67
CA SER A 148 25.59 -7.72 9.40
C SER A 148 26.74 -6.93 8.78
N GLY A 149 26.45 -5.72 8.27
CA GLY A 149 27.36 -4.89 7.48
C GLY A 149 27.19 -5.14 5.99
N VAL A 150 27.03 -4.06 5.22
CA VAL A 150 26.84 -4.07 3.77
C VAL A 150 27.88 -3.20 3.07
N SER A 151 28.24 -3.57 1.85
CA SER A 151 29.02 -2.71 0.95
C SER A 151 28.23 -1.49 0.49
N LEU A 152 28.91 -0.51 -0.10
CA LEU A 152 28.25 0.65 -0.70
C LEU A 152 27.35 0.25 -1.88
N ALA A 153 27.71 -0.79 -2.64
CA ALA A 153 26.88 -1.31 -3.74
C ALA A 153 25.51 -1.80 -3.21
N GLU A 154 25.54 -2.64 -2.19
CA GLU A 154 24.36 -3.23 -1.56
C GLU A 154 23.51 -2.16 -0.86
N ALA A 155 24.13 -1.23 -0.14
CA ALA A 155 23.43 -0.13 0.53
C ALA A 155 22.68 0.78 -0.45
N LEU A 156 23.27 1.10 -1.61
CA LEU A 156 22.59 1.89 -2.65
C LEU A 156 21.52 1.08 -3.39
N ALA A 157 21.71 -0.24 -3.55
CA ALA A 157 20.69 -1.13 -4.14
C ALA A 157 19.50 -1.37 -3.19
N LEU A 158 19.73 -1.34 -1.88
CA LEU A 158 18.70 -1.41 -0.84
C LEU A 158 17.83 -0.15 -0.85
N VAL A 159 18.42 1.04 -1.04
CA VAL A 159 17.66 2.28 -1.26
C VAL A 159 16.76 2.14 -2.49
N ASP A 160 17.30 1.88 -3.69
CA ASP A 160 16.47 1.84 -4.91
C ASP A 160 15.29 0.83 -4.82
N GLN A 161 15.45 -0.25 -4.04
CA GLN A 161 14.39 -1.23 -3.77
C GLN A 161 13.35 -0.75 -2.75
N LEU A 162 13.76 -0.14 -1.63
CA LEU A 162 12.85 0.47 -0.65
C LEU A 162 12.00 1.55 -1.33
N GLU A 163 12.66 2.58 -1.87
CA GLU A 163 12.07 3.75 -2.51
C GLU A 163 11.13 3.37 -3.68
N GLY A 164 11.57 2.42 -4.51
CA GLY A 164 10.78 1.90 -5.61
C GLY A 164 9.58 1.06 -5.17
N SER A 165 9.58 0.49 -3.97
CA SER A 165 8.47 -0.32 -3.43
C SER A 165 7.45 0.49 -2.62
N GLU A 166 7.88 1.54 -1.92
CA GLU A 166 7.03 2.40 -1.10
C GLU A 166 5.93 3.07 -1.95
N ILE A 167 6.30 3.66 -3.10
CA ILE A 167 5.36 4.23 -4.06
C ILE A 167 4.33 3.18 -4.52
N ASN A 168 4.77 1.97 -4.89
CA ASN A 168 3.92 0.95 -5.49
C ASN A 168 2.95 0.29 -4.48
N ILE A 169 3.42 -0.01 -3.26
CA ILE A 169 2.65 -0.79 -2.29
C ILE A 169 1.86 0.13 -1.36
N VAL A 170 2.50 1.20 -0.85
CA VAL A 170 1.92 2.11 0.16
C VAL A 170 1.07 3.16 -0.53
N PHE A 171 1.66 4.01 -1.37
CA PHE A 171 1.03 5.26 -1.79
C PHE A 171 0.14 5.15 -3.02
N GLU A 172 0.52 4.39 -4.04
CA GLU A 172 -0.36 4.07 -5.19
C GLU A 172 -1.71 3.52 -4.71
N ASN A 173 -1.71 2.69 -3.66
CA ASN A 173 -2.93 2.11 -3.11
C ASN A 173 -3.65 3.05 -2.13
N LEU A 174 -2.97 3.67 -1.17
CA LEU A 174 -3.62 4.57 -0.20
C LEU A 174 -4.15 5.85 -0.84
N ASN A 175 -3.48 6.42 -1.87
CA ASN A 175 -3.96 7.58 -2.65
C ASN A 175 -5.23 7.28 -3.48
N LYS A 176 -5.72 6.03 -3.49
CA LYS A 176 -7.01 5.63 -4.09
C LYS A 176 -8.00 5.10 -3.04
N SER A 177 -7.53 4.81 -1.82
CA SER A 177 -8.29 4.15 -0.73
C SER A 177 -8.74 5.09 0.40
N VAL A 178 -8.45 6.39 0.28
CA VAL A 178 -8.88 7.54 1.19
C VAL A 178 -11.29 9.64 0.22
N ASP A 179 -12.38 10.08 0.98
CA ASP A 179 -13.32 11.14 0.57
C ASP A 179 -12.60 12.49 0.46
N MET A 180 -12.84 13.19 -0.65
CA MET A 180 -11.86 14.11 -1.22
C MET A 180 -11.75 15.48 -0.53
N LYS A 181 -12.47 15.71 0.57
CA LYS A 181 -12.41 16.97 1.33
C LYS A 181 -11.01 17.29 1.87
N SER A 182 -10.22 16.26 2.17
CA SER A 182 -8.82 16.40 2.60
C SER A 182 -7.80 16.25 1.46
N ARG A 183 -8.23 15.89 0.24
CA ARG A 183 -7.38 15.42 -0.86
C ARG A 183 -6.22 16.39 -1.20
N LYS A 184 -6.47 17.69 -1.35
CA LYS A 184 -5.42 18.69 -1.64
C LYS A 184 -4.28 18.76 -0.62
N ARG A 185 -4.48 18.30 0.63
CA ARG A 185 -3.43 18.24 1.66
C ARG A 185 -2.56 16.99 1.54
N PHE A 186 -3.12 15.88 1.05
CA PHE A 186 -2.40 14.64 0.80
C PHE A 186 -1.79 14.59 -0.61
N GLU A 187 -2.42 15.19 -1.63
CA GLU A 187 -1.83 15.34 -2.98
C GLU A 187 -0.47 16.04 -2.93
N LYS A 188 -0.31 17.10 -2.11
CA LYS A 188 1.00 17.74 -1.92
C LYS A 188 2.04 16.76 -1.32
N PHE A 189 1.62 15.86 -0.45
CA PHE A 189 2.51 14.84 0.13
C PHE A 189 2.89 13.77 -0.90
N PHE A 190 1.96 13.26 -1.70
CA PHE A 190 2.28 12.30 -2.76
C PHE A 190 3.21 12.90 -3.84
N VAL A 191 3.11 14.21 -4.10
CA VAL A 191 4.11 14.95 -4.90
C VAL A 191 5.47 14.95 -4.20
N MET A 192 5.54 15.23 -2.89
CA MET A 192 6.79 15.20 -2.13
C MET A 192 7.44 13.81 -2.10
N THR A 193 6.69 12.71 -2.02
CA THR A 193 7.26 11.35 -2.19
C THR A 193 7.82 11.14 -3.59
N THR A 194 7.13 11.63 -4.63
CA THR A 194 7.63 11.54 -6.01
C THR A 194 8.94 12.33 -6.18
N GLU A 195 9.03 13.50 -5.52
CA GLU A 195 10.25 14.30 -5.45
C GLU A 195 11.36 13.61 -4.63
N HIS A 196 11.02 12.88 -3.56
CA HIS A 196 11.94 12.08 -2.75
C HIS A 196 12.55 10.93 -3.54
N VAL A 197 11.75 10.09 -4.20
CA VAL A 197 12.27 8.95 -4.97
C VAL A 197 13.13 9.42 -6.15
N GLY A 198 12.72 10.50 -6.83
CA GLY A 198 13.54 11.15 -7.88
C GLY A 198 14.82 11.83 -7.35
N TYR A 199 14.86 12.20 -6.06
CA TYR A 199 16.10 12.59 -5.38
C TYR A 199 16.97 11.36 -5.11
N CYS A 200 16.41 10.28 -4.57
CA CYS A 200 17.12 9.04 -4.25
C CYS A 200 17.77 8.41 -5.49
N GLU A 201 17.02 8.16 -6.56
CA GLU A 201 17.55 7.62 -7.84
C GLU A 201 18.74 8.45 -8.36
N LYS A 202 18.63 9.77 -8.29
CA LYS A 202 19.66 10.71 -8.72
C LYS A 202 20.92 10.64 -7.85
N GLN A 203 20.76 10.50 -6.52
CA GLN A 203 21.90 10.37 -5.60
C GLN A 203 22.55 8.99 -5.69
N THR A 204 21.78 7.90 -5.70
CA THR A 204 22.35 6.54 -5.83
C THR A 204 23.11 6.40 -7.16
N THR A 205 22.58 6.93 -8.25
CA THR A 205 23.28 7.04 -9.54
C THR A 205 24.56 7.89 -9.45
N ALA A 206 24.53 9.04 -8.78
CA ALA A 206 25.70 9.89 -8.61
C ALA A 206 26.81 9.22 -7.77
N PHE A 207 26.45 8.54 -6.67
CA PHE A 207 27.39 7.80 -5.83
C PHE A 207 27.98 6.58 -6.55
N ARG A 208 27.19 5.81 -7.30
CA ARG A 208 27.71 4.71 -8.13
C ARG A 208 28.76 5.18 -9.13
N LYS A 209 28.60 6.38 -9.69
CA LYS A 209 29.60 7.00 -10.58
C LYS A 209 30.82 7.54 -9.82
N LYS A 210 30.63 8.22 -8.68
CA LYS A 210 31.70 8.82 -7.87
C LYS A 210 32.59 7.77 -7.19
N TYR A 211 31.97 6.71 -6.69
CA TYR A 211 32.59 5.63 -5.91
C TYR A 211 32.64 4.31 -6.68
N ALA A 212 32.83 4.36 -8.00
CA ALA A 212 32.76 3.19 -8.87
C ALA A 212 33.66 2.02 -8.43
N ALA A 213 34.83 2.29 -7.85
CA ALA A 213 35.77 1.29 -7.32
C ALA A 213 35.39 0.69 -5.94
N LEU A 214 34.40 1.28 -5.24
CA LEU A 214 33.79 0.71 -4.03
C LEU A 214 32.44 0.02 -4.33
N VAL A 215 31.95 0.18 -5.56
CA VAL A 215 30.66 -0.36 -6.04
C VAL A 215 30.87 -1.54 -7.01
N ASN A 216 31.97 -1.54 -7.75
CA ASN A 216 32.43 -2.63 -8.60
C ASN A 216 33.89 -2.96 -8.23
N PRO A 217 34.12 -3.58 -7.04
CA PRO A 217 35.45 -3.97 -6.57
C PRO A 217 36.02 -5.18 -7.34
#